data_AF-A0A933GYL9-F1
#
_entry.id   AF-A0A933GYL9-F1
#
_cell.length_a   1.000
_cell.length_b   1.000
_cell.length_c   1.000
_cell.angle_alpha   90.00
_cell.angle_beta   90.00
_cell.angle_gamma   90.00
#
_symmetry.space_group_name_H-M   'P 1'
#
loop_
_entity.id
_entity.type
_entity.pdbx_description
1 polymer ?
#
loop_
_entity_poly.entity_id
_entity_poly.type
_entity_poly.pdbx_seq_one_letter_code
_entity_poly.pdbx_strand_id
1 'polypeptide(L)'
;LVEGEGNDAYDCALVGLSQGCGHGLAVGVLADYAGKDSYHAGTVSQGAGNEGGIGALVDFGGDDSTYAKADSQGRGGTSGAGKTGSFGLVFNAGGTDLYSIGGERSANDKQSVTRPNWGLLIDLEERVRAR
;
A
#
# COMPACT_ATOMS: atom_id res chain seq x y z
N LEU A 1 3.59 -5.73 -10.69
CA LEU A 1 3.22 -7.13 -10.40
C LEU A 1 1.71 -7.21 -10.45
N VAL A 2 1.18 -8.22 -11.14
CA VAL A 2 -0.24 -8.55 -11.11
C VAL A 2 -0.29 -10.01 -10.72
N GLU A 3 -0.89 -10.30 -9.58
CA GLU A 3 -1.09 -11.61 -8.98
C GLU A 3 -2.59 -11.95 -9.04
N GLY A 4 -2.95 -13.24 -9.11
CA GLY A 4 -4.31 -13.76 -9.19
C GLY A 4 -4.89 -14.18 -7.82
N GLU A 5 -5.03 -15.48 -7.61
CA GLU A 5 -5.58 -16.03 -6.36
C GLU A 5 -4.45 -16.73 -5.59
N GLY A 6 -4.39 -16.53 -4.28
CA GLY A 6 -3.32 -17.13 -3.48
C GLY A 6 -3.38 -16.74 -2.01
N ASN A 7 -2.45 -17.27 -1.21
CA ASN A 7 -2.12 -16.67 0.07
C ASN A 7 -0.62 -16.37 -0.01
N ASP A 8 -0.30 -15.11 -0.26
CA ASP A 8 1.01 -14.66 -0.67
C ASP A 8 1.75 -13.88 0.42
N ALA A 9 3.07 -13.95 0.36
CA ALA A 9 3.96 -13.27 1.29
C ALA A 9 4.90 -12.35 0.52
N TYR A 10 4.70 -11.05 0.70
CA TYR A 10 5.49 -9.99 0.13
C TYR A 10 6.40 -9.39 1.20
N ASP A 11 7.68 -9.76 1.21
CA ASP A 11 8.64 -9.34 2.24
C ASP A 11 9.76 -8.42 1.71
N CYS A 12 10.01 -7.31 2.40
CA CYS A 12 11.13 -6.41 2.17
C CYS A 12 11.62 -5.70 3.46
N ALA A 13 12.65 -6.25 4.11
CA ALA A 13 12.97 -5.95 5.51
C ALA A 13 13.66 -4.60 5.83
N LEU A 14 14.16 -3.83 4.86
CA LEU A 14 15.09 -2.71 5.11
C LEU A 14 14.66 -1.36 4.53
N VAL A 15 14.98 -1.11 3.27
CA VAL A 15 14.56 0.04 2.47
C VAL A 15 14.06 -0.57 1.18
N GLY A 16 12.76 -0.43 0.90
CA GLY A 16 12.13 -1.24 -0.12
C GLY A 16 11.49 -0.36 -1.16
N LEU A 17 12.17 -0.08 -2.28
CA LEU A 17 11.50 0.37 -3.50
C LEU A 17 10.72 -0.81 -4.09
N SER A 18 9.73 -1.30 -3.35
CA SER A 18 9.05 -2.58 -3.56
C SER A 18 7.55 -2.42 -3.37
N GLN A 19 6.79 -3.49 -3.65
CA GLN A 19 5.34 -3.56 -3.42
C GLN A 19 4.60 -2.34 -4.00
N GLY A 20 4.69 -2.17 -5.32
CA GLY A 20 4.01 -1.07 -5.99
C GLY A 20 4.67 0.31 -5.82
N CYS A 21 5.94 0.40 -5.43
CA CYS A 21 6.64 1.68 -5.35
C CYS A 21 7.06 2.22 -6.72
N GLY A 22 6.79 3.51 -6.97
CA GLY A 22 7.42 4.29 -8.04
C GLY A 22 8.56 5.18 -7.53
N HIS A 23 9.73 5.11 -8.15
CA HIS A 23 10.91 5.90 -7.77
C HIS A 23 11.54 6.58 -8.99
N GLY A 24 11.86 7.87 -8.90
CA GLY A 24 12.65 8.57 -9.92
C GLY A 24 11.92 8.66 -11.27
N LEU A 25 10.79 9.37 -11.29
CA LEU A 25 9.88 9.48 -12.44
C LEU A 25 9.33 8.15 -12.99
N ALA A 26 9.52 7.05 -12.27
CA ALA A 26 8.96 5.75 -12.62
C ALA A 26 7.58 5.50 -12.00
N VAL A 27 6.86 4.56 -12.60
CA VAL A 27 5.59 4.05 -12.08
C VAL A 27 5.80 2.63 -11.55
N GLY A 28 5.35 2.38 -10.32
CA GLY A 28 5.29 1.05 -9.73
C GLY A 28 3.86 0.66 -9.42
N VAL A 29 3.48 -0.58 -9.74
CA VAL A 29 2.16 -1.13 -9.45
C VAL A 29 2.32 -2.54 -8.90
N LEU A 30 1.63 -2.83 -7.80
CA LEU A 30 1.30 -4.17 -7.34
C LEU A 30 -0.23 -4.26 -7.32
N ALA A 31 -0.78 -5.26 -8.01
CA ALA A 31 -2.20 -5.58 -7.99
C ALA A 31 -2.36 -7.05 -7.60
N ASP A 32 -3.14 -7.32 -6.57
CA ASP A 32 -3.47 -8.66 -6.08
C ASP A 32 -4.98 -8.84 -6.10
N TYR A 33 -5.47 -9.98 -6.62
CA TYR A 33 -6.90 -10.15 -6.90
C TYR A 33 -7.68 -10.79 -5.76
N ALA A 34 -7.11 -11.78 -5.08
CA ALA A 34 -7.78 -12.44 -3.98
C ALA A 34 -6.81 -13.25 -3.13
N GLY A 35 -6.96 -13.16 -1.81
CA GLY A 35 -6.14 -14.01 -0.97
C GLY A 35 -6.25 -13.79 0.51
N LYS A 36 -5.31 -14.38 1.23
CA LYS A 36 -4.98 -13.96 2.58
C LYS A 36 -3.49 -13.70 2.62
N ASP A 37 -3.16 -12.43 2.39
CA ASP A 37 -1.83 -12.00 2.03
C ASP A 37 -1.17 -11.24 3.16
N SER A 38 0.16 -11.23 3.09
CA SER A 38 1.02 -10.57 4.05
C SER A 38 1.99 -9.63 3.34
N TYR A 39 1.87 -8.35 3.65
CA TYR A 39 2.69 -7.29 3.09
C TYR A 39 3.60 -6.71 4.16
N HIS A 40 4.87 -7.05 4.12
CA HIS A 40 5.86 -6.58 5.06
C HIS A 40 6.92 -5.75 4.34
N ALA A 41 7.02 -4.47 4.69
CA ALA A 41 8.01 -3.59 4.10
C ALA A 41 8.67 -2.62 5.10
N GLY A 42 9.88 -2.17 4.73
CA GLY A 42 10.62 -1.16 5.47
C GLY A 42 10.11 0.26 5.20
N THR A 43 10.67 0.91 4.18
CA THR A 43 10.37 2.30 3.80
C THR A 43 10.20 2.41 2.29
N VAL A 44 9.44 3.42 1.84
CA VAL A 44 9.23 3.75 0.42
C VAL A 44 8.64 2.57 -0.39
N SER A 45 7.70 1.85 0.21
CA SER A 45 7.04 0.66 -0.36
C SER A 45 5.51 0.79 -0.25
N GLN A 46 4.78 -0.25 -0.66
CA GLN A 46 3.32 -0.35 -0.46
C GLN A 46 2.57 0.81 -1.10
N GLY A 47 2.77 0.95 -2.42
CA GLY A 47 2.14 2.00 -3.21
C GLY A 47 2.74 3.39 -2.99
N ALA A 48 3.95 3.51 -2.43
CA ALA A 48 4.61 4.80 -2.25
C ALA A 48 5.16 5.37 -3.57
N GLY A 49 5.00 6.69 -3.78
CA GLY A 49 5.70 7.43 -4.81
C GLY A 49 6.88 8.22 -4.24
N ASN A 50 8.07 8.11 -4.82
CA ASN A 50 9.24 8.89 -4.42
C ASN A 50 9.95 9.56 -5.60
N GLU A 51 10.51 10.75 -5.36
CA GLU A 51 11.35 11.47 -6.34
C GLU A 51 10.70 11.62 -7.72
N GLY A 52 9.43 12.06 -7.72
CA GLY A 52 8.64 12.21 -8.94
C GLY A 52 7.97 10.92 -9.41
N GLY A 53 8.13 9.82 -8.66
CA GLY A 53 7.51 8.54 -8.95
C GLY A 53 6.05 8.46 -8.53
N ILE A 54 5.35 7.50 -9.16
CA ILE A 54 3.96 7.16 -8.86
C ILE A 54 3.92 5.71 -8.38
N GLY A 55 3.42 5.48 -7.17
CA GLY A 55 3.23 4.15 -6.62
C GLY A 55 1.76 3.80 -6.45
N ALA A 56 1.42 2.53 -6.69
CA ALA A 56 0.11 1.97 -6.39
C ALA A 56 0.24 0.53 -5.87
N LEU A 57 -0.43 0.26 -4.75
CA LEU A 57 -0.77 -1.09 -4.29
C LEU A 57 -2.29 -1.21 -4.32
N VAL A 58 -2.78 -2.24 -4.99
CA VAL A 58 -4.20 -2.49 -5.21
C VAL A 58 -4.49 -3.93 -4.79
N ASP A 59 -5.26 -4.10 -3.73
CA ASP A 59 -5.77 -5.38 -3.28
C ASP A 59 -7.27 -5.45 -3.55
N PHE A 60 -7.73 -6.46 -4.29
CA PHE A 60 -9.14 -6.58 -4.65
C PHE A 60 -9.96 -7.39 -3.63
N GLY A 61 -9.33 -7.99 -2.62
CA GLY A 61 -10.03 -8.54 -1.47
C GLY A 61 -9.29 -9.68 -0.79
N GLY A 62 -9.50 -9.81 0.51
CA GLY A 62 -8.77 -10.75 1.32
C GLY A 62 -8.78 -10.30 2.77
N ASP A 63 -8.44 -11.18 3.70
CA ASP A 63 -8.25 -10.77 5.10
C ASP A 63 -6.76 -10.53 5.35
N ASP A 64 -6.26 -9.36 4.95
CA ASP A 64 -4.83 -9.15 4.75
C ASP A 64 -4.14 -8.46 5.92
N SER A 65 -2.82 -8.68 5.98
CA SER A 65 -1.97 -8.08 7.00
C SER A 65 -0.87 -7.25 6.37
N THR A 66 -0.90 -5.95 6.64
CA THR A 66 0.03 -4.98 6.09
C THR A 66 0.85 -4.32 7.20
N TYR A 67 2.16 -4.45 7.12
CA TYR A 67 3.11 -3.78 8.00
C TYR A 67 4.13 -2.96 7.21
N ALA A 68 4.31 -1.71 7.64
CA ALA A 68 5.39 -0.83 7.21
C ALA A 68 6.22 -0.35 8.41
N LYS A 69 7.55 -0.36 8.29
CA LYS A 69 8.45 0.16 9.34
C LYS A 69 8.35 1.67 9.52
N ALA A 70 8.05 2.41 8.45
CA ALA A 70 7.81 3.86 8.49
C ALA A 70 6.58 4.24 7.66
N ASP A 71 6.20 5.52 7.71
CA ASP A 71 5.06 6.04 6.96
C ASP A 71 5.32 5.98 5.44
N SER A 72 5.01 4.82 4.83
CA SER A 72 5.21 4.53 3.41
C SER A 72 3.92 4.20 2.66
N GLN A 73 2.96 3.52 3.30
CA GLN A 73 1.71 3.05 2.69
C GLN A 73 0.98 4.20 1.98
N GLY A 74 0.92 4.14 0.65
CA GLY A 74 0.22 5.12 -0.18
C GLY A 74 0.73 6.56 -0.02
N ARG A 75 1.98 6.77 0.42
CA ARG A 75 2.56 8.11 0.59
C ARG A 75 3.22 8.60 -0.69
N GLY A 76 2.97 9.86 -1.07
CA GLY A 76 3.81 10.55 -2.05
C GLY A 76 4.98 11.27 -1.38
N GLY A 77 6.11 11.41 -2.06
CA GLY A 77 7.22 12.26 -1.63
C GLY A 77 7.84 11.84 -0.29
N THR A 78 8.46 10.66 -0.27
CA THR A 78 9.05 10.06 0.93
C THR A 78 10.46 10.57 1.27
N SER A 79 11.28 10.97 0.28
CA SER A 79 12.67 11.44 0.52
C SER A 79 12.83 12.95 0.75
N GLY A 80 11.77 13.76 0.55
CA GLY A 80 11.84 15.23 0.68
C GLY A 80 12.79 15.94 -0.29
N ALA A 81 13.54 15.20 -1.12
CA ALA A 81 14.60 15.70 -2.00
C ALA A 81 14.12 15.98 -3.43
N GLY A 82 12.93 15.51 -3.81
CA GLY A 82 12.38 15.70 -5.14
C GLY A 82 11.74 17.08 -5.32
N LYS A 83 12.23 17.87 -6.29
CA LYS A 83 11.53 19.08 -6.78
C LYS A 83 10.24 18.75 -7.56
N THR A 84 10.05 17.48 -7.89
CA THR A 84 8.94 16.94 -8.66
C THR A 84 7.92 16.28 -7.73
N GLY A 85 6.64 16.59 -7.91
CA GLY A 85 5.54 15.97 -7.16
C GLY A 85 5.51 14.47 -7.37
N SER A 86 5.22 13.72 -6.31
CA SER A 86 5.10 12.25 -6.33
C SER A 86 3.71 11.87 -5.82
N PHE A 87 3.20 10.71 -6.22
CA PHE A 87 1.87 10.24 -5.82
C PHE A 87 1.94 8.82 -5.29
N GLY A 88 1.21 8.54 -4.22
CA GLY A 88 1.09 7.18 -3.67
C GLY A 88 -0.36 6.78 -3.48
N LEU A 89 -0.67 5.51 -3.75
CA LEU A 89 -2.00 4.93 -3.59
C LEU A 89 -1.92 3.56 -2.94
N VAL A 90 -2.77 3.35 -1.93
CA VAL A 90 -3.22 2.03 -1.49
C VAL A 90 -4.72 1.96 -1.71
N PHE A 91 -5.19 0.91 -2.38
CA PHE A 91 -6.61 0.63 -2.59
C PHE A 91 -6.89 -0.81 -2.22
N ASN A 92 -7.68 -1.02 -1.17
CA ASN A 92 -8.16 -2.34 -0.77
C ASN A 92 -9.68 -2.41 -0.98
N ALA A 93 -10.16 -3.44 -1.67
CA ALA A 93 -11.52 -3.51 -2.20
C ALA A 93 -12.46 -4.46 -1.43
N GLY A 94 -12.03 -5.00 -0.29
CA GLY A 94 -12.85 -5.87 0.57
C GLY A 94 -12.03 -6.61 1.62
N GLY A 95 -12.75 -7.29 2.51
CA GLY A 95 -12.19 -8.09 3.60
C GLY A 95 -11.88 -7.29 4.87
N THR A 96 -11.37 -7.98 5.90
CA THR A 96 -11.05 -7.38 7.20
C THR A 96 -9.55 -7.22 7.36
N ASP A 97 -9.06 -6.04 6.98
CA ASP A 97 -7.62 -5.78 6.90
C ASP A 97 -7.01 -5.20 8.17
N LEU A 98 -5.74 -5.55 8.37
CA LEU A 98 -4.89 -5.01 9.43
C LEU A 98 -3.75 -4.19 8.85
N TYR A 99 -3.71 -2.90 9.21
CA TYR A 99 -2.62 -2.00 8.83
C TYR A 99 -1.75 -1.67 10.03
N SER A 100 -0.44 -1.65 9.88
CA SER A 100 0.49 -1.17 10.90
C SER A 100 1.61 -0.31 10.30
N ILE A 101 1.91 0.79 10.97
CA ILE A 101 3.02 1.68 10.64
C ILE A 101 3.85 1.89 11.91
N GLY A 102 5.16 1.64 11.84
CA GLY A 102 6.07 1.86 12.97
C GLY A 102 5.79 0.98 14.19
N GLY A 103 5.08 -0.14 14.00
CA GLY A 103 4.66 -1.04 15.08
C GLY A 103 3.37 -0.61 15.80
N GLU A 104 2.83 0.57 15.51
CA GLU A 104 1.50 0.94 15.96
C GLU A 104 0.45 0.26 15.07
N ARG A 105 -0.53 -0.39 15.69
CA ARG A 105 -1.65 -0.97 14.95
C ARG A 105 -2.65 0.12 14.57
N SER A 106 -2.94 0.11 13.29
CA SER A 106 -4.24 0.42 12.72
C SER A 106 -5.45 0.00 13.53
N ALA A 107 -6.48 0.84 13.72
CA ALA A 107 -7.84 0.30 13.79
C ALA A 107 -8.07 -0.63 12.59
N ASN A 108 -8.75 -1.76 12.80
CA ASN A 108 -9.30 -2.59 11.73
C ASN A 108 -10.14 -1.71 10.80
N ASP A 109 -10.08 -1.97 9.49
CA ASP A 109 -11.03 -1.42 8.52
C ASP A 109 -10.99 0.12 8.44
N LYS A 110 -10.00 0.64 7.71
CA LYS A 110 -9.76 2.07 7.60
C LYS A 110 -10.55 2.67 6.46
N GLN A 111 -11.58 3.45 6.78
CA GLN A 111 -12.10 4.43 5.83
C GLN A 111 -11.01 5.36 5.29
N SER A 112 -11.23 5.82 4.05
CA SER A 112 -10.30 6.62 3.24
C SER A 112 -9.49 7.66 4.03
N VAL A 113 -8.16 7.54 4.00
CA VAL A 113 -7.23 8.46 4.68
C VAL A 113 -6.42 9.22 3.64
N THR A 114 -6.45 10.55 3.71
CA THR A 114 -5.49 11.39 3.00
C THR A 114 -4.11 11.23 3.65
N ARG A 115 -3.11 10.87 2.84
CA ARG A 115 -1.73 10.65 3.30
C ARG A 115 -0.88 11.87 2.97
N PRO A 116 0.19 12.13 3.73
CA PRO A 116 1.06 13.27 3.47
C PRO A 116 1.54 13.31 2.01
N ASN A 117 1.77 14.52 1.50
CA ASN A 117 2.44 14.77 0.21
C ASN A 117 1.76 14.05 -0.99
N TRP A 118 0.46 14.26 -1.20
CA TRP A 118 -0.31 13.73 -2.34
C TRP A 118 -0.46 12.21 -2.33
N GLY A 119 -0.75 11.64 -1.16
CA GLY A 119 -1.02 10.21 -1.02
C GLY A 119 -2.46 9.91 -0.63
N LEU A 120 -2.93 8.72 -0.98
CA LEU A 120 -4.27 8.24 -0.64
C LEU A 120 -4.22 6.78 -0.20
N LEU A 121 -4.91 6.46 0.88
CA LEU A 121 -5.27 5.10 1.25
C LEU A 121 -6.79 5.01 1.24
N ILE A 122 -7.34 4.10 0.47
CA ILE A 122 -8.75 3.74 0.47
C ILE A 122 -8.83 2.27 0.84
N ASP A 123 -9.63 1.96 1.84
CA ASP A 123 -10.02 0.61 2.19
C ASP A 123 -11.56 0.59 2.25
N LEU A 124 -12.15 -0.39 1.56
CA LEU A 124 -13.57 -0.54 1.35
C LEU A 124 -14.07 -1.76 2.12
N GLU A 125 -15.02 -1.54 3.03
CA GLU A 125 -15.75 -2.62 3.70
C GLU A 125 -16.32 -3.64 2.68
N GLU A 126 -16.19 -4.93 3.01
CA GLU A 126 -16.87 -5.99 2.27
C GLU A 126 -18.39 -5.78 2.37
N ARG A 127 -19.01 -5.36 1.26
CA ARG A 127 -20.47 -5.26 1.21
C ARG A 127 -21.04 -6.67 1.23
N VAL A 128 -21.63 -7.05 2.37
CA VAL A 128 -22.52 -8.21 2.47
C VAL A 128 -23.56 -8.09 1.34
N ARG A 129 -23.45 -8.94 0.32
CA ARG A 129 -24.50 -9.02 -0.70
C ARG A 129 -25.77 -9.52 -0.02
N ALA A 130 -26.77 -8.65 0.08
CA ALA A 130 -28.10 -9.04 0.50
C ALA A 130 -28.59 -10.17 -0.43
N ARG A 131 -29.03 -11.27 0.19
CA ARG A 131 -29.50 -12.50 -0.47
C ARG A 131 -30.77 -12.25 -1.29
#